data_AF-A0A537YPL1-F1
#
_entry.id   AF-A0A537YPL1-F1
#
_cell.length_a   1.000
_cell.length_b   1.000
_cell.length_c   1.000
_cell.angle_alpha   90.00
_cell.angle_beta   90.00
_cell.angle_gamma   90.00
#
_symmetry.space_group_name_H-M   'P 1'
#
loop_
_entity.id
_entity.type
_entity.pdbx_description
1 polymer ?
#
loop_
_entity_poly.entity_id
_entity_poly.type
_entity_poly.pdbx_seq_one_letter_code
_entity_poly.pdbx_strand_id
1 'polypeptide(L)'
;MLDEACRAGACVGNDISGFGDPEYLRVAAKHRASVVATHIRLRPRVPDPEPVYDDLVGEVEAFLLDRVRRAESAGLAPEQIAIDAGLDL
;
A
#
# COMPACT_ATOMS: atom_id res chain seq x y z
N MET A 1 11.94 9.65 0.17
CA MET A 1 11.62 9.42 -1.25
C MET A 1 10.27 10.01 -1.63
N LEU A 2 9.17 9.62 -0.95
CA LEU A 2 7.85 10.17 -1.28
C LEU A 2 7.76 11.69 -1.04
N ASP A 3 8.35 12.22 0.05
CA ASP A 3 8.32 13.67 0.35
C ASP A 3 8.98 14.47 -0.78
N GLU A 4 10.15 14.04 -1.25
CA GLU A 4 10.88 14.68 -2.35
C GLU A 4 10.11 14.54 -3.68
N ALA A 5 9.54 13.36 -3.95
CA ALA A 5 8.72 13.14 -5.15
C ALA A 5 7.48 14.05 -5.17
N CYS A 6 6.79 14.20 -4.05
CA CYS A 6 5.65 15.10 -3.92
C CYS A 6 6.05 16.57 -4.09
N ARG A 7 7.20 16.99 -3.54
CA ARG A 7 7.75 18.33 -3.81
C ARG A 7 8.07 18.57 -5.28
N ALA A 8 8.39 17.52 -6.03
CA ALA A 8 8.61 17.57 -7.47
C ALA A 8 7.32 17.45 -8.30
N GLY A 9 6.15 17.29 -7.66
CA GLY A 9 4.83 17.26 -8.32
C GLY A 9 4.16 15.88 -8.38
N ALA A 10 4.73 14.85 -7.77
CA ALA A 10 4.05 13.56 -7.66
C ALA A 10 2.79 13.68 -6.78
N CYS A 11 1.66 13.19 -7.29
CA CYS A 11 0.37 13.22 -6.60
C CYS A 11 -0.13 11.84 -6.15
N VAL A 12 0.56 10.75 -6.55
CA VAL A 12 0.24 9.38 -6.17
C VAL A 12 1.51 8.65 -5.75
N GLY A 13 1.45 7.94 -4.63
CA GLY A 13 2.47 6.99 -4.21
C GLY A 13 2.01 5.55 -4.40
N ASN A 14 2.82 4.74 -5.07
CA ASN A 14 2.61 3.30 -5.20
C ASN A 14 3.73 2.54 -4.47
N ASP A 15 3.46 2.10 -3.23
CA ASP A 15 4.41 1.39 -2.39
C ASP A 15 4.08 -0.10 -2.34
N ILE A 16 4.75 -0.87 -3.19
CA ILE A 16 4.58 -2.33 -3.30
C ILE A 16 4.96 -3.08 -2.01
N SER A 17 5.58 -2.41 -1.02
CA SER A 17 5.84 -3.03 0.28
C SER A 17 4.62 -3.10 1.21
N GLY A 18 3.46 -2.60 0.77
CA GLY A 18 2.24 -2.59 1.58
C GLY A 18 2.33 -1.59 2.74
N PHE A 19 2.87 -0.41 2.49
CA PHE A 19 3.14 0.62 3.50
C PHE A 19 4.14 0.14 4.57
N GLY A 20 5.23 -0.48 4.12
CA GLY A 20 6.26 -1.05 4.98
C GLY A 20 7.07 0.02 5.73
N ASP A 21 7.19 1.22 5.17
CA ASP A 21 7.79 2.37 5.85
C ASP A 21 6.74 3.06 6.75
N PRO A 22 6.95 3.12 8.08
CA PRO A 22 6.03 3.78 9.02
C PRO A 22 5.72 5.24 8.69
N GLU A 23 6.65 5.94 8.04
CA GLU A 23 6.49 7.36 7.72
C GLU A 23 5.73 7.60 6.42
N TYR A 24 5.59 6.57 5.57
CA TYR A 24 5.05 6.70 4.21
C TYR A 24 3.65 7.32 4.19
N LEU A 25 2.73 6.79 4.98
CA LEU A 25 1.34 7.27 5.01
C LEU A 25 1.23 8.68 5.60
N ARG A 26 2.04 8.99 6.62
CA ARG A 26 2.11 10.34 7.21
C ARG A 26 2.59 11.36 6.17
N VAL A 27 3.58 10.99 5.36
CA VAL A 27 4.09 11.83 4.27
C VAL A 27 3.05 11.98 3.16
N ALA A 28 2.37 10.90 2.76
CA ALA A 28 1.29 10.96 1.77
C ALA A 28 0.17 11.93 2.22
N ALA A 29 -0.29 11.80 3.47
CA ALA A 29 -1.30 12.67 4.06
C ALA A 29 -0.86 14.14 4.06
N LYS A 30 0.38 14.43 4.46
CA LYS A 30 0.96 15.79 4.45
C LYS A 30 0.86 16.46 3.08
N HIS A 31 1.10 15.70 2.01
CA HIS A 31 1.06 16.21 0.63
C HIS A 31 -0.31 16.08 -0.02
N ARG A 32 -1.30 15.49 0.66
CA ARG A 32 -2.60 15.09 0.08
C ARG A 32 -2.44 14.19 -1.15
N ALA A 33 -1.37 13.39 -1.18
CA ALA A 33 -1.14 12.43 -2.24
C ALA A 33 -2.05 11.21 -2.06
N SER A 34 -2.53 10.64 -3.16
CA SER A 34 -3.22 9.35 -3.13
C SER A 34 -2.21 8.21 -2.95
N VAL A 35 -2.67 7.07 -2.45
CA VAL A 35 -1.86 5.88 -2.23
C VAL A 35 -2.49 4.65 -2.86
N VAL A 36 -1.64 3.68 -3.19
CA VAL A 36 -2.06 2.34 -3.60
C VAL A 36 -1.79 1.37 -2.44
N ALA A 37 -2.85 0.81 -1.87
CA ALA A 37 -2.80 -0.30 -0.92
C ALA A 37 -2.59 -1.60 -1.71
N THR A 38 -1.34 -2.00 -1.84
CA THR A 38 -0.95 -3.20 -2.60
C THR A 38 -0.79 -4.41 -1.67
N HIS A 39 -1.41 -5.53 -2.02
CA HIS A 39 -1.17 -6.81 -1.37
C HIS A 39 0.25 -7.33 -1.69
N ILE A 40 0.92 -7.88 -0.68
CA ILE A 40 2.21 -8.54 -0.81
C ILE A 40 2.31 -9.63 0.26
N ARG A 41 2.71 -10.86 -0.12
CA ARG A 41 2.78 -11.97 0.86
C ARG A 41 4.11 -12.02 1.61
N LEU A 42 5.21 -11.71 0.92
CA LEU A 42 6.55 -11.65 1.51
C LEU A 42 7.08 -10.22 1.54
N ARG A 43 8.29 -10.01 2.07
CA ARG A 43 8.93 -8.68 1.93
C ARG A 43 9.34 -8.46 0.46
N PRO A 44 9.37 -7.21 -0.02
CA PRO A 44 9.83 -6.91 -1.37
C PRO A 44 11.18 -7.57 -1.66
N ARG A 45 11.33 -8.10 -2.89
CA ARG A 45 12.54 -8.78 -3.38
C ARG A 45 12.83 -10.14 -2.72
N VAL A 46 11.90 -10.69 -1.95
CA VAL A 46 11.93 -12.10 -1.55
C VAL A 46 11.14 -12.91 -2.57
N PRO A 47 11.74 -13.91 -3.25
CA PRO A 47 11.02 -14.74 -4.20
C PRO A 47 9.94 -15.58 -3.55
N ASP A 48 8.83 -15.74 -4.27
CA ASP A 48 7.69 -16.53 -3.84
C ASP A 48 7.11 -17.34 -5.01
N PRO A 49 7.88 -18.33 -5.53
CA PRO A 49 7.59 -18.96 -6.81
C PRO A 49 6.38 -19.89 -6.79
N GLU A 50 5.96 -20.35 -5.61
CA GLU A 50 4.85 -21.29 -5.44
C GLU A 50 3.96 -20.83 -4.28
N PRO A 51 3.14 -19.78 -4.53
CA PRO A 51 2.34 -19.16 -3.50
C PRO A 51 1.21 -20.08 -3.05
N VAL A 52 1.12 -20.35 -1.74
CA VAL A 52 0.07 -21.16 -1.14
C VAL A 52 -0.77 -20.29 -0.21
N TYR A 53 -2.08 -20.35 -0.38
CA TYR A 53 -3.10 -19.73 0.47
C TYR A 53 -4.10 -20.81 0.86
N ASP A 54 -4.59 -20.76 2.10
CA ASP A 54 -5.68 -21.64 2.56
C ASP A 54 -7.02 -21.08 2.08
N ASP A 55 -7.18 -19.75 2.12
CA ASP A 55 -8.29 -19.00 1.51
C ASP A 55 -7.74 -17.76 0.79
N LEU A 56 -7.42 -17.92 -0.50
CA LEU A 56 -6.83 -16.85 -1.32
C LEU A 56 -7.63 -15.54 -1.24
N VAL A 57 -8.95 -15.61 -1.37
CA VAL A 57 -9.77 -14.39 -1.43
C VAL A 57 -9.87 -13.76 -0.04
N GLY A 58 -10.15 -14.56 0.99
CA GLY A 58 -10.28 -14.08 2.36
C GLY A 58 -8.98 -13.48 2.91
N GLU A 59 -7.84 -14.12 2.64
CA GLU A 59 -6.54 -13.63 3.10
C GLU A 59 -6.14 -12.32 2.42
N VAL A 60 -6.32 -12.22 1.09
CA VAL A 60 -6.02 -10.99 0.32
C VAL A 60 -6.96 -9.86 0.74
N GLU A 61 -8.26 -10.12 0.89
CA GLU A 61 -9.24 -9.14 1.35
C GLU A 61 -8.89 -8.63 2.75
N ALA A 62 -8.62 -9.52 3.70
CA ALA A 62 -8.30 -9.15 5.08
C ALA A 62 -7.04 -8.28 5.16
N PHE A 63 -6.00 -8.63 4.38
CA PHE A 63 -4.77 -7.83 4.29
C PHE A 63 -5.05 -6.43 3.72
N LEU A 64 -5.76 -6.34 2.60
CA LEU A 64 -6.04 -5.06 1.94
C LEU A 64 -6.91 -4.15 2.79
N LEU A 65 -7.92 -4.70 3.47
CA LEU A 65 -8.72 -3.95 4.45
C LEU A 65 -7.88 -3.41 5.61
N ASP A 66 -6.86 -4.14 6.06
CA ASP A 66 -5.92 -3.62 7.06
C ASP A 66 -5.06 -2.47 6.52
N ARG A 67 -4.62 -2.53 5.25
CA ARG A 67 -3.90 -1.42 4.60
C ARG A 67 -4.79 -0.18 4.44
N VAL A 68 -6.05 -0.36 4.02
CA VAL A 68 -7.04 0.72 3.92
C VAL A 68 -7.23 1.39 5.29
N ARG A 69 -7.50 0.61 6.34
CA ARG A 69 -7.67 1.15 7.71
C ARG A 69 -6.47 1.94 8.20
N ARG A 70 -5.24 1.51 7.89
CA ARG A 70 -4.02 2.27 8.23
C ARG A 70 -3.93 3.58 7.48
N ALA A 71 -4.27 3.61 6.19
CA ALA A 71 -4.27 4.84 5.40
C ALA A 71 -5.33 5.83 5.90
N GLU A 72 -6.54 5.36 6.20
CA GLU A 72 -7.60 6.18 6.80
C GLU A 72 -7.17 6.72 8.17
N SER A 73 -6.57 5.88 9.02
CA SER A 73 -6.06 6.30 10.33
C SER A 73 -4.92 7.33 10.23
N ALA A 74 -4.20 7.36 9.11
CA ALA A 74 -3.19 8.38 8.82
C ALA A 74 -3.78 9.69 8.26
N GLY A 75 -5.11 9.75 8.05
CA GLY A 75 -5.83 10.94 7.62
C GLY A 75 -6.07 11.04 6.12
N LEU A 76 -5.91 9.95 5.36
CA LEU A 76 -6.28 9.91 3.94
C LEU A 76 -7.79 9.67 3.79
N ALA A 77 -8.43 10.37 2.88
CA ALA A 77 -9.84 10.12 2.55
C ALA A 77 -10.00 8.84 1.71
N PRO A 78 -11.15 8.15 1.75
CA PRO A 78 -11.39 6.94 0.96
C PRO A 78 -11.09 7.11 -0.54
N GLU A 79 -11.38 8.27 -1.12
CA GLU A 79 -11.15 8.57 -2.54
C GLU A 79 -9.66 8.71 -2.89
N GLN A 80 -8.79 8.80 -1.89
CA GLN A 80 -7.33 8.84 -2.04
C GLN A 80 -6.68 7.46 -1.94
N ILE A 81 -7.46 6.39 -1.73
CA ILE A 81 -6.94 5.04 -1.50
C ILE A 81 -7.39 4.14 -2.65
N ALA A 82 -6.45 3.77 -3.52
CA ALA A 82 -6.63 2.71 -4.49
C ALA A 82 -6.22 1.37 -3.86
N ILE A 83 -6.83 0.28 -4.30
CA ILE A 83 -6.50 -1.09 -3.87
C ILE A 83 -5.90 -1.83 -5.06
N ASP A 84 -4.82 -2.57 -4.82
CA ASP A 84 -4.17 -3.44 -5.81
C ASP A 84 -3.96 -4.83 -5.21
N ALA A 85 -4.49 -5.86 -5.87
CA ALA A 85 -4.34 -7.24 -5.45
C ALA A 85 -2.90 -7.78 -5.58
N GLY A 86 -1.99 -7.02 -6.20
CA GLY A 86 -0.57 -7.34 -6.21
C GLY A 86 -0.29 -8.71 -6.84
N LEU A 87 -0.90 -8.98 -7.98
CA LEU A 87 -0.61 -10.21 -8.73
C LEU A 87 0.90 -10.27 -8.98
N ASP A 88 1.52 -11.40 -8.62
CA ASP A 88 2.96 -11.66 -8.66
C ASP A 88 3.84 -10.97 -7.58
N LEU A 89 3.24 -10.45 -6.50
CA LEU A 89 3.96 -9.81 -5.35
C LEU A 89 3.93 -10.62 -4.04
#